data_AF-A0A1V5LDP0-F1
#
_entry.id   AF-A0A1V5LDP0-F1
#
_cell.length_a   1.000
_cell.length_b   1.000
_cell.length_c   1.000
_cell.angle_alpha   90.00
_cell.angle_beta   90.00
_cell.angle_gamma   90.00
#
_symmetry.space_group_name_H-M   'P 1'
#
loop_
_entity.id
_entity.type
_entity.pdbx_description
1 polymer ?
#
loop_
_entity_poly.entity_id
_entity_poly.type
_entity_poly.pdbx_seq_one_letter_code
_entity_poly.pdbx_strand_id
1 'polypeptide(L)'
;MNFNKMPEMIKDWQQDFLALKVKKSYCGGISKKEYEREIKKGIVQAFNNDTAKLLPQKELWWKCLQIHTLSDVDLNVDDFVYYKEKKYIVIGKIKYLSSGYNEFHIKEV
;
A
#
# COMPACT_ATOMS: atom_id res chain seq x y z
N MET A 1 22.37 9.76 -10.12
CA MET A 1 20.92 9.90 -10.43
C MET A 1 20.33 10.96 -9.51
N ASN A 2 19.58 11.91 -10.07
CA ASN A 2 19.08 13.08 -9.34
C ASN A 2 17.66 12.76 -8.81
N PHE A 3 17.53 12.48 -7.51
CA PHE A 3 16.28 12.00 -6.89
C PHE A 3 15.14 13.04 -6.87
N ASN A 4 15.44 14.31 -7.15
CA ASN A 4 14.48 15.42 -7.14
C ASN A 4 13.39 15.34 -8.24
N LYS A 5 13.50 14.43 -9.21
CA LYS A 5 12.50 14.24 -10.29
C LYS A 5 11.59 13.02 -10.10
N MET A 6 11.74 12.26 -9.01
CA MET A 6 10.91 11.06 -8.79
C MET A 6 9.39 11.34 -8.77
N PRO A 7 8.88 12.43 -8.16
CA PRO A 7 7.44 12.71 -8.18
C PRO A 7 6.86 12.92 -9.58
N GLU A 8 7.67 13.43 -10.52
CA GLU A 8 7.26 13.65 -11.91
C GLU A 8 7.24 12.33 -12.69
N MET A 9 8.28 11.50 -12.55
CA MET A 9 8.34 10.18 -13.20
C MET A 9 7.25 9.23 -12.71
N ILE A 10 6.83 9.36 -11.44
CA ILE A 10 5.82 8.49 -10.85
C ILE A 10 4.44 8.72 -11.47
N LYS A 11 4.11 9.96 -11.87
CA LYS A 11 2.76 10.32 -12.37
C LYS A 11 2.38 9.55 -13.64
N ASP A 12 3.33 9.28 -14.53
CA ASP A 12 3.05 8.61 -15.80
C ASP A 12 2.81 7.10 -15.65
N TRP A 13 3.25 6.50 -14.55
CA TRP A 13 3.10 5.06 -14.27
C TRP A 13 2.07 4.76 -13.18
N GLN A 14 1.38 5.80 -12.70
CA GLN A 14 0.34 5.66 -11.70
C GLN A 14 -0.86 4.91 -12.29
N GLN A 15 -1.27 3.87 -11.57
CA GLN A 15 -2.47 3.10 -11.81
C GLN A 15 -3.46 3.37 -10.68
N ASP A 16 -4.74 3.36 -11.02
CA ASP A 16 -5.80 3.48 -10.04
C ASP A 16 -5.95 2.16 -9.27
N PHE A 17 -6.14 2.28 -7.96
CA PHE A 17 -6.52 1.18 -7.09
C PHE A 17 -7.57 1.66 -6.08
N LEU A 18 -8.43 0.74 -5.63
CA LEU A 18 -9.44 1.05 -4.63
C LEU A 18 -8.91 0.75 -3.24
N ALA A 19 -8.71 1.78 -2.43
CA ALA A 19 -8.40 1.65 -1.01
C ALA A 19 -9.69 1.44 -0.20
N LEU A 20 -9.70 0.43 0.65
CA LEU A 20 -10.68 0.21 1.71
C LEU A 20 -10.01 0.41 3.06
N LYS A 21 -10.21 1.59 3.65
CA LYS A 21 -9.68 1.90 4.97
C LYS A 21 -10.62 1.41 6.05
N VAL A 22 -10.09 0.69 7.04
CA VAL A 22 -10.87 0.21 8.18
C VAL A 22 -10.94 1.30 9.24
N LYS A 23 -12.07 1.99 9.34
CA LYS A 23 -12.37 2.88 10.47
C LYS A 23 -13.05 2.07 11.58
N LYS A 24 -12.42 1.98 12.75
CA LYS A 24 -13.09 1.51 13.96
C LYS A 24 -13.81 2.70 14.59
N SER A 25 -15.14 2.69 14.57
CA SER A 25 -15.93 3.64 15.34
C SER A 25 -16.44 2.97 16.61
N TYR A 26 -16.26 3.66 17.73
CA TYR A 26 -16.79 3.25 19.03
C TYR A 26 -18.02 4.07 19.32
N CYS A 27 -19.18 3.42 19.39
CA CYS A 27 -20.42 4.05 19.80
C CYS A 27 -21.10 3.16 20.84
N GLY A 28 -21.21 3.66 22.08
CA GLY A 28 -21.98 3.00 23.14
C GLY A 28 -21.51 1.58 23.53
N GLY A 29 -20.22 1.27 23.45
CA GLY A 29 -19.68 -0.04 23.87
C GLY A 29 -19.69 -1.15 22.81
N ILE A 30 -20.24 -0.89 21.61
CA ILE A 30 -20.19 -1.81 20.47
C ILE A 30 -19.13 -1.29 19.49
N SER A 31 -18.15 -2.14 19.16
CA SER A 31 -17.17 -1.84 18.11
C SER A 31 -17.81 -2.07 16.74
N LYS A 32 -18.03 -1.00 15.98
CA LYS A 32 -18.47 -1.09 14.58
C LYS A 32 -17.27 -0.89 13.67
N LYS A 33 -17.12 -1.79 12.68
CA LYS A 33 -16.14 -1.61 11.59
C LYS A 33 -16.83 -0.91 10.44
N GLU A 34 -16.38 0.28 10.12
CA GLU A 34 -16.81 1.03 8.94
C GLU A 34 -15.68 1.03 7.93
N TYR A 35 -16.03 0.89 6.65
CA TYR A 35 -15.06 0.85 5.56
C TYR A 35 -15.22 2.10 4.73
N GLU A 36 -14.17 2.92 4.68
CA GLU A 36 -14.11 4.07 3.78
C GLU A 36 -13.49 3.62 2.46
N ARG A 37 -14.19 3.92 1.35
CA ARG A 37 -13.77 3.53 0.01
C ARG A 37 -13.23 4.75 -0.72
N GLU A 38 -12.00 4.69 -1.19
CA GLU A 38 -11.39 5.80 -1.92
C GLU A 38 -10.55 5.28 -3.09
N ILE A 39 -10.71 5.88 -4.28
CA ILE A 39 -9.83 5.60 -5.41
C ILE A 39 -8.53 6.36 -5.19
N LYS A 40 -7.41 5.64 -5.19
CA LYS A 40 -6.07 6.18 -5.01
C LYS A 40 -5.19 5.82 -6.21
N LYS A 41 -4.11 6.57 -6.38
CA LYS A 41 -3.13 6.37 -7.45
C LYS A 41 -1.81 5.88 -6.90
N GLY A 42 -1.20 4.92 -7.58
CA GLY A 42 0.11 4.42 -7.23
C GLY A 42 0.71 3.53 -8.30
N ILE A 43 2.00 3.26 -8.20
CA ILE A 43 2.69 2.32 -9.08
C ILE A 43 2.68 0.96 -8.40
N VAL A 44 2.01 -0.01 -9.00
CA VAL A 44 2.00 -1.38 -8.52
C VAL A 44 3.13 -2.16 -9.21
N GLN A 45 4.02 -2.74 -8.42
CA GLN A 45 5.16 -3.52 -8.89
C GLN A 45 5.16 -4.92 -8.27
N ALA A 46 5.71 -5.87 -9.01
CA ALA A 46 6.00 -7.19 -8.45
C ALA A 46 7.03 -7.04 -7.33
N PHE A 47 6.88 -7.83 -6.28
CA PHE A 47 7.81 -7.80 -5.17
C PHE A 47 9.22 -8.17 -5.62
N ASN A 48 10.22 -7.33 -5.31
CA ASN A 48 11.61 -7.63 -5.66
C ASN A 48 12.21 -8.69 -4.72
N ASN A 49 12.69 -9.80 -5.29
CA ASN A 49 13.32 -10.91 -4.58
C ASN A 49 14.59 -10.54 -3.80
N ASP A 50 15.27 -9.45 -4.16
CA ASP A 50 16.44 -8.99 -3.39
C ASP A 50 16.03 -8.28 -2.11
N THR A 51 14.90 -7.58 -2.13
CA THR A 51 14.27 -7.09 -0.90
C THR A 51 13.78 -8.28 -0.07
N ALA A 52 13.29 -9.36 -0.71
CA ALA A 52 12.79 -10.62 -0.10
C ALA A 52 13.72 -11.33 0.89
N LYS A 53 15.02 -11.03 0.86
CA LYS A 53 16.01 -11.63 1.76
C LYS A 53 16.13 -10.89 3.10
N LEU A 54 15.51 -9.72 3.26
CA LEU A 54 15.73 -8.83 4.41
C LEU A 54 14.64 -8.85 5.50
N LEU A 55 13.45 -9.40 5.24
CA LEU A 55 12.40 -9.59 6.27
C LEU A 55 12.44 -11.01 6.85
N PRO A 56 12.01 -11.19 8.11
CA PRO A 56 12.07 -12.46 8.81
C PRO A 56 11.37 -13.62 8.07
N GLN A 57 12.00 -14.79 8.16
CA GLN A 57 11.70 -16.04 7.46
C GLN A 57 10.25 -16.56 7.58
N LYS A 58 9.46 -16.03 8.54
CA LYS A 58 8.06 -16.42 8.76
C LYS A 58 7.05 -15.69 7.86
N GLU A 59 7.48 -14.69 7.10
CA GLU A 59 6.60 -13.92 6.21
C GLU A 59 6.72 -14.31 4.72
N LEU A 60 7.32 -15.48 4.40
CA LEU A 60 7.62 -15.97 3.04
C LEU A 60 6.70 -15.43 1.92
N TRP A 61 7.32 -14.70 0.99
CA TRP A 61 6.78 -13.52 0.28
C TRP A 61 6.24 -13.84 -1.13
N TRP A 62 5.83 -15.08 -1.36
CA TRP A 62 5.66 -15.65 -2.70
C TRP A 62 4.46 -15.14 -3.50
N LYS A 63 3.71 -14.15 -2.99
CA LYS A 63 2.61 -13.45 -3.70
C LYS A 63 2.43 -11.99 -3.30
N CYS A 64 3.49 -11.33 -2.82
CA CYS A 64 3.38 -9.93 -2.45
C CYS A 64 3.46 -9.02 -3.69
N LEU A 65 2.78 -7.88 -3.66
CA LEU A 65 3.00 -6.76 -4.57
C LEU A 65 3.44 -5.55 -3.74
N GLN A 66 4.12 -4.61 -4.37
CA GLN A 66 4.47 -3.32 -3.80
C GLN A 66 3.66 -2.23 -4.47
N ILE A 67 3.10 -1.30 -3.69
CA ILE A 67 2.47 -0.08 -4.21
C ILE A 67 3.29 1.11 -3.76
N HIS A 68 3.82 1.87 -4.72
CA HIS A 68 4.45 3.15 -4.46
C HIS A 68 3.44 4.27 -4.71
N THR A 69 3.23 5.13 -3.73
CA THR A 69 2.27 6.25 -3.82
C THR A 69 2.95 7.55 -3.42
N LEU A 70 2.35 8.68 -3.79
CA LEU A 70 2.72 9.96 -3.18
C LEU A 70 2.33 9.97 -1.69
N SER A 71 2.89 10.94 -0.95
CA SER A 71 2.76 11.06 0.51
C SER A 71 1.35 11.34 1.02
N ASP A 72 0.44 11.78 0.15
CA ASP A 72 -0.99 12.04 0.43
C ASP A 72 -1.83 10.75 0.55
N VAL A 73 -1.31 9.62 0.07
CA VAL A 73 -1.95 8.32 0.24
C VAL A 73 -1.44 7.66 1.51
N ASP A 74 -2.32 7.60 2.51
CA ASP A 74 -2.03 6.96 3.80
C ASP A 74 -2.90 5.70 3.97
N LEU A 75 -2.31 4.53 3.71
CA LEU A 75 -2.89 3.21 4.05
C LEU A 75 -2.27 2.70 5.34
N ASN A 76 -3.01 1.90 6.10
CA ASN A 76 -2.53 1.22 7.29
C ASN A 76 -2.39 -0.28 7.06
N VAL A 77 -1.58 -0.94 7.89
CA VAL A 77 -1.59 -2.41 7.97
C VAL A 77 -3.01 -2.85 8.33
N ASP A 78 -3.46 -3.96 7.72
CA ASP A 78 -4.83 -4.49 7.75
C ASP A 78 -5.88 -3.75 6.92
N ASP A 79 -5.54 -2.61 6.29
CA ASP A 79 -6.41 -2.05 5.25
C ASP A 79 -6.44 -2.96 4.03
N PHE A 80 -7.51 -2.88 3.24
CA PHE A 80 -7.64 -3.65 2.01
C PHE A 80 -7.43 -2.78 0.79
N VAL A 81 -6.90 -3.38 -0.27
CA VAL A 81 -6.74 -2.77 -1.58
C VAL A 81 -7.36 -3.68 -2.63
N TYR A 82 -8.15 -3.12 -3.55
CA TYR A 82 -8.50 -3.82 -4.78
C TYR A 82 -7.69 -3.29 -5.96
N TYR A 83 -7.12 -4.22 -6.71
CA TYR A 83 -6.34 -3.93 -7.90
C TYR A 83 -6.53 -5.09 -8.88
N LYS A 84 -6.82 -4.79 -10.15
CA LYS A 84 -7.10 -5.79 -11.20
C LYS A 84 -8.08 -6.89 -10.74
N GLU A 85 -9.21 -6.47 -10.18
CA GLU A 85 -10.30 -7.35 -9.69
C GLU A 85 -9.93 -8.30 -8.54
N LYS A 86 -8.71 -8.20 -8.02
CA LYS A 86 -8.23 -8.99 -6.89
C LYS A 86 -8.21 -8.17 -5.63
N LYS A 87 -8.45 -8.84 -4.51
CA LYS A 87 -8.42 -8.26 -3.18
C LYS A 87 -7.06 -8.55 -2.53
N TYR A 88 -6.50 -7.52 -1.92
CA TYR A 88 -5.25 -7.59 -1.18
C TYR A 88 -5.40 -6.99 0.20
N ILE A 89 -4.61 -7.45 1.16
CA ILE A 89 -4.43 -6.86 2.48
C ILE A 89 -3.06 -6.19 2.56
N VAL A 90 -3.00 -5.00 3.17
CA VAL A 90 -1.76 -4.31 3.46
C VAL A 90 -1.08 -5.01 4.63
N ILE A 91 0.12 -5.53 4.39
CA ILE A 91 0.92 -6.26 5.39
C ILE A 91 2.12 -5.43 5.87
N GLY A 92 2.51 -4.40 5.12
CA GLY A 92 3.68 -3.58 5.43
C GLY A 92 3.57 -2.18 4.86
N LYS A 93 4.27 -1.25 5.51
CA LYS A 93 4.29 0.17 5.15
C LYS A 93 5.65 0.79 5.46
N ILE A 94 6.20 1.50 4.49
CA ILE A 94 7.44 2.26 4.60
C ILE A 94 7.17 3.70 4.14
N LYS A 95 7.56 4.70 4.95
CA LYS A 95 7.43 6.12 4.61
C LYS A 95 8.79 6.71 4.25
N TYR A 96 8.94 7.21 3.02
CA TYR A 96 10.16 7.88 2.57
C TYR A 96 9.99 9.39 2.66
N LEU A 97 10.04 9.94 3.88
CA LEU A 97 9.77 11.36 4.17
C LEU A 97 10.63 12.32 3.33
N SER A 98 11.92 12.00 3.14
CA SER A 98 12.85 12.82 2.35
C SER A 98 12.55 12.83 0.86
N SER A 99 11.84 11.83 0.34
CA SER A 99 11.55 11.65 -1.09
C SER A 99 10.08 11.87 -1.44
N GLY A 100 9.21 12.12 -0.44
CA GLY A 100 7.81 12.47 -0.64
C GLY A 100 6.91 11.33 -1.13
N TYR A 101 7.30 10.07 -0.90
CA TYR A 101 6.50 8.90 -1.31
C TYR A 101 6.37 7.86 -0.19
N ASN A 102 5.33 7.04 -0.30
CA ASN A 102 5.08 5.90 0.57
C ASN A 102 5.20 4.60 -0.25
N GLU A 103 5.64 3.54 0.41
CA GLU A 103 5.64 2.18 -0.14
C GLU A 103 4.78 1.29 0.75
N PHE A 104 3.86 0.54 0.13
CA PHE A 104 2.99 -0.41 0.79
C PHE A 104 3.24 -1.81 0.25
N HIS A 105 3.32 -2.78 1.14
CA HIS A 105 3.40 -4.19 0.78
C HIS A 105 2.03 -4.79 0.94
N ILE A 106 1.53 -5.42 -0.12
CA ILE A 106 0.20 -6.00 -0.16
C ILE A 106 0.26 -7.48 -0.51
N LYS A 107 -0.65 -8.27 0.05
CA LYS A 107 -0.75 -9.71 -0.17
C LYS A 107 -2.17 -10.09 -0.59
N GLU A 108 -2.30 -10.93 -1.61
CA GLU A 108 -3.60 -11.44 -2.08
C GLU A 108 -4.32 -12.20 -0.95
N VAL A 109 -5.63 -11.97 -0.79
CA VAL A 109 -6.49 -12.57 0.24
C VAL A 109 -7.49 -13.52 -0.39
#